data_AF-A0A917Q450-F1
#
_entry.id   AF-A0A917Q450-F1
#
_cell.length_a   1.000
_cell.length_b   1.000
_cell.length_c   1.000
_cell.angle_alpha   90.00
_cell.angle_beta   90.00
_cell.angle_gamma   90.00
#
_symmetry.space_group_name_H-M   'P 1'
#
loop_
_entity.id
_entity.type
_entity.pdbx_description
1 polymer ?
#
loop_
_entity_poly.entity_id
_entity_poly.type
_entity_poly.pdbx_seq_one_letter_code
_entity_poly.pdbx_strand_id
1 'polypeptide(L)'
;MSEDRPPNDRPPAASRAVPRAQKERTLPIDKDVFAHRLWQAIKRSGLTYRETARRAQEHLPTGLRMSDVSVWSYAKGRSLPRRMAQIEALAQVLDVAVSDLVEEIDPLRAAQKTTARIEDLGHGRARIEINQEVSWDVAMSVLKLLRGRVGDASSGDPEG
;
A
#
# COMPACT_ATOMS: atom_id res chain seq x y z
N MET A 1 -53.76 1.03 51.93
CA MET A 1 -52.43 0.98 52.54
C MET A 1 -51.60 0.00 51.73
N SER A 2 -50.57 0.54 51.07
CA SER A 2 -49.31 -0.03 50.59
C SER A 2 -49.30 -1.32 49.75
N GLU A 3 -48.90 -1.12 48.50
CA GLU A 3 -48.38 -2.12 47.55
C GLU A 3 -47.23 -2.94 48.15
N ASP A 4 -47.32 -4.26 48.03
CA ASP A 4 -46.21 -5.18 48.32
C ASP A 4 -45.66 -5.71 46.99
N ARG A 5 -44.56 -5.09 46.54
CA ARG A 5 -43.84 -5.43 45.31
C ARG A 5 -42.54 -6.13 45.73
N PRO A 6 -42.26 -7.36 45.30
CA PRO A 6 -41.00 -8.02 45.67
C PRO A 6 -39.81 -7.31 45.00
N PRO A 7 -38.64 -7.25 45.67
CA PRO A 7 -37.45 -6.64 45.10
C PRO A 7 -36.92 -7.50 43.94
N ASN A 8 -36.88 -6.90 42.76
CA ASN A 8 -36.27 -7.49 41.56
C ASN A 8 -34.75 -7.28 41.64
N ASP A 9 -34.04 -8.16 42.35
CA ASP A 9 -32.58 -8.26 42.27
C ASP A 9 -32.18 -8.93 40.95
N ARG A 10 -32.16 -8.14 39.89
CA ARG A 10 -31.42 -8.47 38.67
C ARG A 10 -29.99 -7.94 38.81
N PRO A 11 -28.95 -8.79 38.80
CA PRO A 11 -27.60 -8.28 38.63
C PRO A 11 -27.49 -7.61 37.25
N PRO A 12 -26.71 -6.52 37.10
CA PRO A 12 -26.47 -5.93 35.80
C PRO A 12 -25.79 -6.99 34.93
N ALA A 13 -26.44 -7.35 33.82
CA ALA A 13 -25.80 -8.11 32.76
C ALA A 13 -24.55 -7.33 32.36
N ALA A 14 -23.39 -7.89 32.69
CA ALA A 14 -22.12 -7.41 32.21
C ALA A 14 -22.23 -7.30 30.70
N SER A 15 -22.34 -6.06 30.21
CA SER A 15 -22.21 -5.76 28.80
C SER A 15 -20.76 -6.04 28.45
N ARG A 16 -20.49 -7.31 28.19
CA ARG A 16 -19.23 -7.80 27.67
C ARG A 16 -19.17 -7.23 26.26
N ALA A 17 -18.64 -6.02 26.17
CA ALA A 17 -18.32 -5.37 24.92
C ALA A 17 -17.60 -6.41 24.07
N VAL A 18 -18.28 -6.86 23.03
CA VAL A 18 -17.67 -7.69 21.99
C VAL A 18 -16.50 -6.83 21.49
N PRO A 19 -15.24 -7.29 21.61
CA PRO A 19 -14.13 -6.51 21.11
C PRO A 19 -14.40 -6.31 19.62
N ARG A 20 -14.61 -5.05 19.22
CA ARG A 20 -14.72 -4.65 17.81
C ARG A 20 -13.56 -5.34 17.10
N ALA A 21 -13.91 -6.24 16.18
CA ALA A 21 -12.99 -7.11 15.47
C ALA A 21 -11.70 -6.34 15.16
N GLN A 22 -10.65 -6.70 15.90
CA GLN A 22 -9.36 -6.05 15.87
C GLN A 22 -8.89 -6.02 14.42
N LYS A 23 -8.68 -4.81 13.89
CA LYS A 23 -7.93 -4.49 12.67
C LYS A 23 -7.77 -5.70 11.75
N GLU A 24 -8.75 -5.91 10.85
CA GLU A 24 -8.57 -6.79 9.69
C GLU A 24 -7.19 -6.45 9.11
N ARG A 25 -6.24 -7.38 9.32
CA ARG A 25 -4.86 -7.33 8.84
C ARG A 25 -4.94 -7.01 7.36
N THR A 26 -4.80 -5.74 7.02
CA THR A 26 -4.54 -5.33 5.65
C THR A 26 -3.30 -6.12 5.29
N LEU A 27 -3.45 -7.03 4.33
CA LEU A 27 -2.32 -7.81 3.84
C LEU A 27 -1.18 -6.83 3.55
N PRO A 28 0.07 -7.14 3.91
CA PRO A 28 1.21 -6.26 3.67
C PRO A 28 1.48 -6.23 2.15
N ILE A 29 0.60 -5.54 1.43
CA ILE A 29 0.57 -5.42 -0.01
C ILE A 29 0.76 -3.95 -0.30
N ASP A 30 1.75 -3.63 -1.13
CA ASP A 30 1.83 -2.30 -1.69
C ASP A 30 0.64 -2.09 -2.66
N LYS A 31 -0.24 -1.17 -2.27
CA LYS A 31 -1.52 -0.93 -2.94
C LYS A 31 -1.34 -0.52 -4.40
N ASP A 32 -0.35 0.32 -4.69
CA ASP A 32 -0.18 0.89 -6.01
C ASP A 32 0.47 -0.13 -6.95
N VAL A 33 1.41 -0.93 -6.42
CA VAL A 33 2.01 -2.07 -7.12
C VAL A 33 0.94 -3.10 -7.47
N PHE A 34 0.11 -3.49 -6.51
CA PHE A 34 -0.99 -4.43 -6.73
C PHE A 34 -1.98 -3.93 -7.78
N ALA A 35 -2.42 -2.67 -7.66
CA ALA A 35 -3.36 -2.07 -8.61
C ALA A 35 -2.82 -2.08 -10.04
N HIS A 36 -1.54 -1.71 -10.19
CA HIS A 36 -0.87 -1.70 -11.49
C HIS A 36 -0.78 -3.09 -12.11
N ARG A 37 -0.30 -4.08 -11.34
CA ARG A 37 -0.16 -5.48 -11.78
C ARG A 37 -1.51 -6.09 -12.15
N LEU A 38 -2.53 -5.89 -11.32
CA LEU A 38 -3.88 -6.36 -11.59
C LEU A 38 -4.45 -5.74 -12.88
N TRP A 39 -4.32 -4.42 -13.06
CA TRP A 39 -4.76 -3.76 -14.28
C TRP A 39 -4.06 -4.31 -15.53
N GLN A 40 -2.74 -4.52 -15.46
CA GLN A 40 -1.98 -5.10 -16.57
C GLN A 40 -2.40 -6.54 -16.88
N ALA A 41 -2.61 -7.37 -15.86
CA ALA A 41 -3.05 -8.75 -16.02
C ALA A 41 -4.44 -8.82 -16.68
N ILE A 42 -5.40 -8.00 -16.23
CA ILE A 42 -6.73 -7.89 -16.85
C ILE A 42 -6.63 -7.42 -18.31
N LYS A 43 -5.77 -6.43 -18.59
CA LYS A 43 -5.57 -5.93 -19.95
C LYS A 43 -4.98 -7.02 -20.87
N ARG A 44 -4.03 -7.81 -20.38
CA ARG A 44 -3.40 -8.91 -21.16
C ARG A 44 -4.36 -10.08 -21.41
N SER A 45 -5.21 -10.40 -20.44
CA SER A 45 -6.19 -11.49 -20.59
C SER A 45 -7.35 -11.14 -21.53
N GLY A 46 -7.52 -9.84 -21.86
CA GLY A 46 -8.63 -9.36 -22.69
C GLY A 46 -9.98 -9.40 -21.98
N LEU A 47 -10.01 -9.66 -20.66
CA LEU A 47 -11.24 -9.72 -19.88
C LEU A 47 -11.70 -8.32 -19.49
N THR A 48 -13.02 -8.14 -19.41
CA THR A 48 -13.60 -6.96 -18.77
C THR A 48 -13.60 -7.12 -17.25
N TYR A 49 -13.75 -6.03 -16.49
CA TYR A 49 -13.89 -6.11 -15.02
C TYR A 49 -15.07 -6.97 -14.59
N ARG A 50 -16.19 -6.90 -15.33
CA ARG A 50 -17.38 -7.71 -15.09
C ARG A 50 -17.10 -9.20 -15.29
N GLU A 51 -16.45 -9.55 -16.40
CA GLU A 51 -16.14 -10.95 -16.69
C GLU A 51 -15.08 -11.50 -15.71
N THR A 52 -14.10 -10.68 -15.35
CA THR A 52 -13.10 -11.02 -14.33
C THR A 52 -13.78 -11.31 -12.99
N ALA A 53 -14.67 -10.44 -12.52
CA ALA A 53 -15.40 -10.64 -11.26
C ALA A 53 -16.30 -11.88 -11.31
N ARG A 54 -17.01 -12.10 -12.43
CA ARG A 54 -17.90 -13.25 -12.62
C ARG A 54 -17.13 -14.56 -12.50
N ARG A 55 -16.01 -14.71 -13.22
CA ARG A 55 -15.16 -15.90 -13.15
C ARG A 55 -14.50 -16.04 -11.78
N ALA A 56 -14.02 -14.95 -11.20
CA ALA A 56 -13.34 -15.02 -9.90
C ALA A 56 -14.32 -15.42 -8.78
N GLN A 57 -15.59 -15.04 -8.89
CA GLN A 57 -16.64 -15.47 -7.97
C GLN A 57 -16.84 -16.99 -7.95
N GLU A 58 -16.57 -17.70 -9.06
CA GLU A 58 -16.67 -19.17 -9.16
C GLU A 58 -15.57 -19.88 -8.36
N HIS A 59 -14.44 -19.22 -8.15
CA HIS A 59 -13.29 -19.74 -7.38
C HIS A 59 -13.32 -19.32 -5.90
N LEU A 60 -14.26 -18.48 -5.49
CA LEU A 60 -14.36 -18.01 -4.12
C LEU A 60 -15.05 -19.05 -3.22
N PRO A 61 -14.59 -19.23 -1.97
CA PRO A 61 -15.31 -20.04 -0.99
C PRO A 61 -16.66 -19.40 -0.65
N THR A 62 -17.60 -20.26 -0.23
CA THR A 62 -18.96 -19.87 0.14
C THR A 62 -18.95 -18.73 1.17
N GLY A 63 -19.71 -17.67 0.88
CA GLY A 63 -19.83 -16.50 1.75
C GLY A 63 -18.93 -15.32 1.37
N LEU A 64 -17.92 -15.52 0.53
CA LEU A 64 -17.15 -14.41 -0.05
C LEU A 64 -17.78 -13.92 -1.36
N ARG A 65 -17.63 -12.63 -1.60
CA ARG A 65 -18.17 -11.96 -2.78
C ARG A 65 -17.09 -11.21 -3.54
N MET A 66 -17.25 -11.17 -4.85
CA MET A 66 -16.47 -10.33 -5.76
C MET A 66 -17.40 -9.72 -6.81
N SER A 67 -17.45 -8.40 -6.83
CA SER A 67 -18.22 -7.64 -7.82
C SER A 67 -17.31 -6.96 -8.84
N ASP A 68 -17.84 -6.65 -10.00
CA ASP A 68 -17.18 -5.86 -11.04
C ASP A 68 -16.68 -4.50 -10.51
N VAL A 69 -17.49 -3.83 -9.67
CA VAL A 69 -17.12 -2.59 -8.99
C VAL A 69 -15.91 -2.78 -8.07
N SER A 70 -15.84 -3.90 -7.34
CA SER A 70 -14.69 -4.21 -6.49
C SER A 70 -13.41 -4.41 -7.32
N VAL A 71 -13.48 -5.17 -8.41
CA VAL A 71 -12.34 -5.42 -9.31
C VAL A 71 -11.87 -4.12 -9.96
N TRP A 72 -12.79 -3.28 -10.43
CA TRP A 72 -12.45 -1.95 -10.93
C TRP A 72 -11.77 -1.09 -9.87
N SER A 73 -12.30 -1.06 -8.65
CA SER A 73 -11.75 -0.30 -7.53
C SER A 73 -10.33 -0.75 -7.18
N TYR A 74 -10.07 -2.05 -7.23
CA TYR A 74 -8.74 -2.65 -7.04
C TYR A 74 -7.78 -2.23 -8.15
N ALA A 75 -8.17 -2.39 -9.42
CA ALA A 75 -7.34 -2.01 -10.57
C ALA A 75 -7.07 -0.50 -10.65
N LYS A 76 -7.88 0.33 -9.99
CA LYS A 76 -7.69 1.78 -9.86
C LYS A 76 -7.00 2.20 -8.56
N GLY A 77 -6.55 1.27 -7.72
CA GLY A 77 -5.86 1.57 -6.45
C GLY A 77 -6.74 2.28 -5.42
N ARG A 78 -8.07 2.20 -5.56
CA ARG A 78 -9.04 2.84 -4.65
C ARG A 78 -9.32 1.99 -3.43
N SER A 79 -9.16 0.67 -3.53
CA SER A 79 -9.27 -0.26 -2.42
C SER A 79 -8.40 -1.50 -2.64
N LEU A 80 -8.30 -2.36 -1.63
CA LEU A 80 -7.63 -3.66 -1.73
C LEU A 80 -8.61 -4.80 -1.42
N PRO A 81 -8.35 -6.00 -1.96
CA PRO A 81 -8.99 -7.22 -1.49
C PRO A 81 -8.79 -7.39 0.02
N ARG A 82 -9.84 -7.80 0.72
CA ARG A 82 -9.79 -7.97 2.18
C ARG A 82 -9.26 -9.32 2.60
N ARG A 83 -9.36 -10.31 1.72
CA ARG A 83 -9.07 -11.73 2.01
C ARG A 83 -8.15 -12.28 0.94
N MET A 84 -7.20 -13.15 1.34
CA MET A 84 -6.26 -13.76 0.40
C MET A 84 -6.97 -14.58 -0.68
N ALA A 85 -8.05 -15.28 -0.32
CA ALA A 85 -8.90 -16.01 -1.26
C ALA A 85 -9.41 -15.15 -2.45
N GLN A 86 -9.60 -13.84 -2.25
CA GLN A 86 -9.98 -12.94 -3.35
C GLN A 86 -8.81 -12.69 -4.31
N ILE A 87 -7.58 -12.64 -3.80
CA ILE A 87 -6.36 -12.47 -4.61
C ILE A 87 -6.07 -13.76 -5.37
N GLU A 88 -6.17 -14.91 -4.70
CA GLU A 88 -6.00 -16.24 -5.32
C GLU A 88 -7.00 -16.45 -6.45
N ALA A 89 -8.28 -16.14 -6.23
CA ALA A 89 -9.31 -16.23 -7.26
C ALA A 89 -9.03 -15.31 -8.47
N LEU A 90 -8.52 -14.09 -8.24
CA LEU A 90 -8.11 -13.19 -9.32
C LEU A 90 -6.89 -13.74 -10.08
N ALA A 91 -5.89 -14.25 -9.37
CA ALA A 91 -4.69 -14.84 -9.97
C ALA A 91 -5.05 -16.03 -10.87
N GLN A 92 -5.93 -16.91 -10.38
CA GLN A 92 -6.40 -18.08 -11.12
C GLN A 92 -7.16 -17.71 -12.40
N VAL A 93 -8.05 -16.71 -12.36
CA VAL A 93 -8.80 -16.27 -13.55
C VAL A 93 -7.92 -15.60 -14.59
N LEU A 94 -6.86 -14.94 -14.14
CA LEU A 94 -5.94 -14.20 -14.99
C LEU A 94 -4.75 -15.05 -15.45
N ASP A 95 -4.68 -16.32 -15.04
CA ASP A 95 -3.60 -17.26 -15.33
C ASP A 95 -2.21 -16.69 -14.99
N VAL A 96 -2.10 -16.13 -13.78
CA VAL A 96 -0.86 -15.57 -13.24
C VAL A 96 -0.58 -16.16 -11.86
N ALA A 97 0.68 -16.15 -11.43
CA ALA A 97 1.00 -16.53 -10.06
C ALA A 97 0.48 -15.46 -9.07
N VAL A 98 0.15 -15.87 -7.84
CA VAL A 98 -0.25 -14.92 -6.78
C VAL A 98 0.86 -13.89 -6.53
N SER A 99 2.12 -14.31 -6.57
CA SER A 99 3.31 -13.45 -6.46
C SER A 99 3.44 -12.41 -7.57
N ASP A 100 2.83 -12.65 -8.73
CA ASP A 100 2.80 -11.70 -9.84
C ASP A 100 1.81 -10.56 -9.59
N LEU A 101 0.81 -10.77 -8.73
CA LEU A 101 -0.14 -9.73 -8.31
C LEU A 101 0.31 -9.03 -7.03
N VAL A 102 0.76 -9.80 -6.04
CA VAL A 102 1.26 -9.29 -4.77
C VAL A 102 2.74 -9.57 -4.66
N GLU A 103 3.53 -8.51 -4.51
CA GLU A 103 4.88 -8.69 -3.99
C GLU A 103 4.72 -9.14 -2.55
N GLU A 104 5.17 -10.36 -2.21
CA GLU A 104 5.43 -10.69 -0.82
C GLU A 104 6.45 -9.67 -0.35
N ILE A 105 5.99 -8.72 0.47
CA ILE A 105 6.91 -7.80 1.11
C ILE A 105 7.79 -8.65 2.00
N ASP A 106 8.96 -9.03 1.49
CA ASP A 106 10.07 -9.41 2.32
C ASP A 106 10.35 -8.18 3.21
N PRO A 107 10.14 -8.28 4.54
CA PRO A 107 10.34 -7.15 5.43
C PRO A 107 11.77 -6.60 5.35
N LEU A 108 12.78 -7.39 4.93
CA LEU A 108 14.13 -6.88 4.65
C LEU A 108 14.17 -5.98 3.39
N ARG A 109 13.34 -6.27 2.38
CA ARG A 109 13.34 -5.58 1.09
C ARG A 109 12.46 -4.33 1.09
N ALA A 110 11.40 -4.29 1.90
CA ALA A 110 10.62 -3.06 2.12
C ALA A 110 11.43 -1.94 2.78
N ALA A 111 12.46 -2.28 3.56
CA ALA A 111 13.41 -1.30 4.10
C ALA A 111 14.33 -0.70 3.00
N GLN A 112 14.40 -1.29 1.81
CA GLN A 112 15.19 -0.82 0.67
C GLN A 112 14.36 -0.01 -0.34
N LYS A 113 13.25 0.62 0.09
CA LYS A 113 12.50 1.54 -0.77
C LYS A 113 13.39 2.74 -1.11
N THR A 114 14.01 2.67 -2.28
CA THR A 114 14.81 3.75 -2.86
C THR A 114 13.90 4.92 -3.17
N THR A 115 13.87 5.92 -2.29
CA THR A 115 13.10 7.14 -2.51
C THR A 115 14.05 8.30 -2.74
N ALA A 116 13.96 8.92 -3.92
CA ALA A 116 14.61 10.18 -4.22
C ALA A 116 13.55 11.29 -4.23
N ARG A 117 13.72 12.30 -3.38
CA ARG A 117 12.85 13.47 -3.29
C ARG A 117 13.65 14.71 -3.66
N ILE A 118 13.05 15.56 -4.48
CA ILE A 118 13.57 16.87 -4.84
C ILE A 118 12.55 17.92 -4.39
N GLU A 119 13.01 18.90 -3.62
CA GLU A 119 12.23 20.03 -3.14
C GLU A 119 12.90 21.31 -3.62
N ASP A 120 12.17 22.14 -4.36
CA ASP A 120 12.67 23.45 -4.80
C ASP A 120 12.60 24.45 -3.64
N LEU A 121 13.74 25.09 -3.33
CA LEU A 121 13.85 26.09 -2.27
C LEU A 121 13.84 27.54 -2.81
N GLY A 122 13.66 27.71 -4.12
CA GLY A 122 13.74 29.00 -4.80
C GLY A 122 15.18 29.50 -4.98
N HIS A 123 15.34 30.57 -5.75
CA HIS A 123 16.65 31.19 -6.06
C HIS A 123 17.66 30.23 -6.70
N GLY A 124 17.18 29.30 -7.53
CA GLY A 124 18.03 28.32 -8.21
C GLY A 124 18.61 27.24 -7.30
N ARG A 125 18.05 27.06 -6.10
CA ARG A 125 18.49 26.05 -5.13
C ARG A 125 17.42 24.98 -4.94
N ALA A 126 17.85 23.74 -4.79
CA ALA A 126 16.96 22.62 -4.47
C ALA A 126 17.56 21.78 -3.34
N ARG A 127 16.68 21.21 -2.51
CA ARG A 127 17.01 20.16 -1.55
C ARG A 127 16.77 18.81 -2.22
N ILE A 128 17.78 17.95 -2.15
CA ILE A 128 17.73 16.59 -2.69
C ILE A 128 17.91 15.63 -1.51
N GLU A 129 16.97 14.70 -1.36
CA GLU A 129 17.02 13.62 -0.36
C GLU A 129 16.97 12.28 -1.08
N ILE A 130 17.99 11.45 -0.92
CA ILE A 130 18.10 10.14 -1.57
C ILE A 130 18.26 9.09 -0.48
N ASN A 131 17.24 8.27 -0.28
CA ASN A 131 17.27 7.15 0.64
C ASN A 131 17.58 5.87 -0.13
N GLN A 132 18.84 5.73 -0.55
CA GLN A 132 19.34 4.59 -1.33
C GLN A 132 20.64 4.07 -0.74
N GLU A 133 20.76 2.76 -0.59
CA GLU A 133 22.06 2.13 -0.33
C GLU A 133 22.85 2.10 -1.65
N VAL A 134 24.01 2.75 -1.65
CA VAL A 134 24.92 2.82 -2.80
C VAL A 134 26.31 2.37 -2.38
N SER A 135 27.11 1.91 -3.34
CA SER A 135 28.53 1.62 -3.07
C SER A 135 29.25 2.89 -2.62
N TRP A 136 30.33 2.71 -1.85
CA TRP A 136 31.14 3.82 -1.36
C TRP A 136 31.65 4.73 -2.48
N ASP A 137 32.05 4.15 -3.61
CA ASP A 137 32.51 4.90 -4.79
C ASP A 137 31.42 5.80 -5.37
N VAL A 138 30.17 5.31 -5.40
CA VAL A 138 29.02 6.09 -5.85
C VAL A 138 28.71 7.20 -4.86
N ALA A 139 28.70 6.92 -3.55
CA ALA A 139 28.50 7.95 -2.52
C ALA A 139 29.55 9.06 -2.61
N MET A 140 30.82 8.69 -2.78
CA MET A 140 31.92 9.64 -2.93
C MET A 140 31.83 10.44 -4.22
N SER A 141 31.37 9.83 -5.31
CA SER A 141 31.15 10.53 -6.59
C SER A 141 30.02 11.54 -6.48
N VAL A 142 28.90 11.18 -5.84
CA VAL A 142 27.78 12.11 -5.57
C VAL A 142 28.24 13.26 -4.68
N LEU A 143 29.00 12.98 -3.60
CA LEU A 143 29.54 14.02 -2.73
C LEU A 143 30.51 14.97 -3.46
N LYS A 144 31.33 14.45 -4.38
CA LYS A 144 32.22 15.26 -5.22
C LYS A 144 31.43 16.13 -6.19
N LEU A 145 30.36 15.61 -6.81
CA LEU A 145 29.48 16.39 -7.68
C LEU A 145 28.79 17.54 -6.94
N LEU A 146 28.32 17.28 -5.72
CA LEU A 146 27.68 18.30 -4.89
C LEU A 146 28.69 19.33 -4.34
N ARG A 147 29.89 18.90 -3.93
CA ARG A 147 30.93 19.82 -3.43
C ARG A 147 31.63 20.61 -4.55
N GLY A 148 31.79 20.02 -5.72
CA GLY A 148 32.46 20.63 -6.87
C GLY A 148 31.74 21.84 -7.48
N ARG A 149 30.53 22.18 -7.02
CA ARG A 149 29.82 23.41 -7.40
C ARG A 149 29.67 24.45 -6.27
N VAL A 150 30.11 24.12 -5.05
CA VAL A 150 30.10 25.07 -3.91
C VAL A 150 31.39 25.93 -3.89
N GLY A 151 32.33 25.69 -4.81
CA GLY A 151 33.61 26.38 -4.90
C GLY A 151 33.66 27.71 -5.68
N ASP A 152 32.62 28.08 -6.43
CA ASP A 152 32.65 29.28 -7.30
C ASP A 152 31.89 30.49 -6.73
N ALA A 153 31.65 30.53 -5.42
CA ALA A 153 31.05 31.68 -4.75
C ALA A 153 31.93 32.17 -3.59
N SER A 154 33.23 32.37 -3.82
CA SER A 154 34.12 33.10 -2.91
C SER A 154 35.37 33.59 -3.65
N SER A 155 35.22 34.65 -4.44
CA SER A 155 36.35 35.54 -4.76
C SER A 155 35.80 36.87 -5.26
N GLY A 156 35.82 37.85 -4.36
CA GLY A 156 35.37 39.21 -4.63
C GLY A 156 35.39 40.11 -3.40
N ASP A 157 36.52 40.14 -2.69
CA ASP A 157 36.93 41.32 -1.90
C ASP A 157 38.31 41.73 -2.44
N PRO A 158 38.61 43.04 -2.58
CA PRO A 158 39.08 43.76 -1.39
C PRO A 158 38.63 45.22 -1.27
N GLU A 159 38.80 45.73 -0.06
CA GLU A 159 38.71 47.12 0.39
C GLU A 159 39.35 48.15 -0.55
N GLY A 160 38.74 49.34 -0.55
CA GLY A 160 39.27 50.62 -0.99
C GLY A 160 38.39 51.75 -0.45
#